data_AF-A0A089P464-F1
#
_entry.id   AF-A0A089P464-F1
#
_cell.length_a   1.000
_cell.length_b   1.000
_cell.length_c   1.000
_cell.angle_alpha   90.00
_cell.angle_beta   90.00
_cell.angle_gamma   90.00
#
_symmetry.space_group_name_H-M   'P 1'
#
loop_
_entity.id
_entity.type
_entity.pdbx_description
1 polymer ?
#
loop_
_entity_poly.entity_id
_entity_poly.type
_entity_poly.pdbx_seq_one_letter_code
_entity_poly.pdbx_strand_id
1 'polypeptide(L)' 'MNKERYKKEYGECSDLLWPNEKEDKITRKFYRDLTRPTQCKNSKNKIKKLSFFELIFSLINWKI' A
#
# COMPACT_ATOMS: atom_id res chain seq x y z
N MET A 1 -15.49 -18.90 16.62
CA MET A 1 -15.15 -20.06 15.76
C MET A 1 -14.28 -21.01 16.56
N ASN A 2 -14.68 -22.28 16.71
CA ASN A 2 -13.99 -23.22 17.59
C ASN A 2 -12.72 -23.76 16.91
N LYS A 3 -11.57 -23.17 17.25
CA LYS A 3 -10.27 -23.51 16.66
C LYS A 3 -9.85 -24.94 16.97
N GLU A 4 -10.17 -25.44 18.16
CA GLU A 4 -9.81 -26.79 18.60
C GLU A 4 -10.54 -27.86 17.77
N ARG A 5 -11.82 -27.63 17.48
CA ARG A 5 -12.61 -28.53 16.63
C ARG A 5 -12.03 -28.61 15.21
N TYR A 6 -11.68 -27.47 14.62
CA TYR A 6 -11.09 -27.43 13.28
C TYR A 6 -9.70 -28.06 13.21
N LYS A 7 -8.87 -27.84 14.24
CA LYS A 7 -7.54 -28.47 14.33
C LYS A 7 -7.63 -29.99 14.43
N LYS A 8 -8.65 -30.50 15.15
CA LYS A 8 -8.91 -31.94 15.26
C LYS A 8 -9.36 -32.57 13.94
N GLU A 9 -10.13 -31.84 13.14
CA GLU A 9 -10.75 -32.34 11.91
C GLU A 9 -9.84 -32.19 10.68
N TYR A 10 -9.00 -31.14 10.64
CA TYR A 10 -8.19 -30.78 9.47
C TYR A 10 -6.68 -30.74 9.74
N GLY A 11 -6.23 -31.05 10.96
CA GLY A 11 -4.81 -31.19 11.30
C GLY A 11 -3.97 -30.00 10.85
N GLU A 12 -2.97 -30.27 10.03
CA GLU A 12 -2.02 -29.28 9.48
C GLU A 12 -2.69 -28.20 8.60
N CYS A 13 -3.79 -28.53 7.90
CA CYS A 13 -4.53 -27.55 7.10
C CYS A 13 -5.24 -26.49 7.96
N SER A 14 -5.43 -26.74 9.25
CA SER A 14 -6.03 -25.75 10.15
C SER A 14 -5.13 -24.53 10.38
N ASP A 15 -3.81 -24.73 10.36
CA ASP A 15 -2.82 -23.67 10.57
C ASP A 15 -2.79 -22.68 9.39
N LEU A 16 -3.20 -23.12 8.19
CA LEU A 16 -3.36 -22.25 7.03
C LEU A 16 -4.46 -21.21 7.23
N LEU A 17 -5.56 -21.61 7.87
CA LEU A 17 -6.71 -20.74 8.12
C LEU A 17 -6.56 -19.97 9.44
N TRP A 18 -5.80 -20.51 10.40
CA TRP A 18 -5.46 -19.88 11.67
C TRP A 18 -3.95 -19.80 11.86
N PRO A 19 -3.26 -18.96 11.07
CA PRO A 19 -1.82 -18.78 11.17
C PRO A 19 -1.44 -18.26 12.54
N ASN A 20 -0.21 -18.57 12.97
CA ASN A 20 0.32 -18.02 14.21
C ASN A 20 0.53 -16.49 14.09
N GLU A 21 0.71 -15.80 15.20
CA GLU A 21 0.83 -14.33 15.20
C GLU A 21 2.01 -13.82 14.37
N LYS A 22 3.08 -14.61 14.24
CA LYS A 22 4.26 -14.27 13.44
C LYS A 22 3.95 -14.34 11.94
N GLU A 23 3.31 -15.42 11.49
CA GLU A 23 2.88 -15.64 10.10
C GLU A 23 1.80 -14.65 9.67
N ASP A 24 0.87 -14.36 10.57
CA ASP A 24 -0.19 -13.37 10.37
C ASP A 24 0.40 -11.96 10.21
N LYS A 25 1.39 -11.56 11.03
CA LYS A 25 2.13 -10.30 10.86
C LYS A 25 2.83 -10.21 9.51
N ILE A 26 3.47 -11.29 9.06
CA ILE A 26 4.16 -11.34 7.76
C ILE A 26 3.15 -11.20 6.62
N THR A 27 2.06 -11.97 6.66
CA THR A 27 1.02 -11.97 5.63
C THR A 27 0.32 -10.62 5.52
N ARG A 28 -0.05 -10.03 6.65
CA ARG A 28 -0.65 -8.68 6.68
C ARG A 28 0.31 -7.61 6.14
N LYS A 29 1.59 -7.70 6.49
CA LYS A 29 2.61 -6.77 5.98
C LYS A 29 2.77 -6.92 4.47
N PHE A 30 2.84 -8.14 3.96
CA PHE A 30 2.93 -8.43 2.53
C PHE A 30 1.77 -7.79 1.74
N TYR A 31 0.52 -8.03 2.14
CA TYR A 31 -0.64 -7.42 1.47
C TYR A 31 -0.69 -5.89 1.63
N ARG A 32 -0.27 -5.36 2.79
CA ARG A 32 -0.15 -3.91 2.99
C ARG A 32 0.90 -3.28 2.07
N ASP A 33 2.00 -3.98 1.84
CA ASP A 33 3.07 -3.49 0.96
C ASP A 33 2.69 -3.63 -0.52
N LEU A 34 1.88 -4.62 -0.92
CA LEU A 34 1.29 -4.69 -2.26
C LEU A 34 0.29 -3.56 -2.56
N THR A 35 -0.40 -3.05 -1.54
CA THR A 35 -1.40 -1.97 -1.69
C THR A 35 -0.77 -0.58 -1.67
N ARG A 36 0.49 -0.43 -1.25
CA ARG A 36 1.20 0.87 -1.26
C ARG A 36 1.57 1.39 -2.65
N PRO A 37 2.09 0.57 -3.60
CA PRO A 37 2.37 1.00 -4.97
C PRO A 37 1.16 1.55 -5.72
N THR A 38 -0.03 0.97 -5.50
CA THR A 38 -1.28 1.41 -6.13
C THR A 38 -1.84 2.69 -5.48
N GLN A 39 -1.58 2.90 -4.20
CA GLN A 39 -1.94 4.15 -3.51
C GLN A 39 -1.00 5.31 -3.85
N CYS A 40 0.26 5.08 -4.19
CA CYS A 40 1.20 6.14 -4.58
C CYS A 40 0.83 6.79 -5.93
N LYS A 41 0.14 6.08 -6.83
CA LYS A 41 -0.41 6.64 -8.07
C LYS A 41 -1.67 7.50 -7.86
N ASN A 42 -2.42 7.24 -6.78
CA ASN A 42 -3.65 7.95 -6.43
C ASN A 42 -3.46 9.00 -5.33
N SER A 43 -2.33 8.97 -4.63
CA SER A 43 -1.79 10.08 -3.87
C SER A 43 -1.58 11.21 -4.87
N LYS A 44 -2.43 12.24 -4.74
CA LYS A 44 -2.40 13.49 -5.47
C LYS A 44 -0.99 14.12 -5.44
N ASN A 45 -0.07 13.61 -6.25
CA ASN A 45 0.83 14.47 -6.97
C ASN A 45 -0.08 15.30 -7.87
N LYS A 46 -0.69 16.33 -7.29
CA LYS A 46 -0.94 17.57 -8.02
C LYS A 46 0.43 18.01 -8.48
N ILE A 47 0.94 17.40 -9.54
CA ILE A 47 1.85 18.08 -10.45
C ILE A 47 1.02 19.30 -10.81
N LYS A 48 1.29 20.43 -10.14
CA LYS A 48 0.78 21.71 -10.59
C LYS A 48 1.27 21.74 -12.03
N LYS A 49 0.36 21.58 -13.00
CA LYS A 49 0.63 22.01 -14.36
C LYS A 49 0.92 23.48 -14.20
N LEU A 50 2.19 23.83 -14.05
CA LEU A 50 2.63 25.21 -14.11
C LEU A 50 2.06 25.71 -15.42
N SER A 51 1.20 26.71 -15.33
CA SER A 51 0.62 27.29 -16.52
C SER A 51 1.79 27.82 -17.34
N PHE A 52 1.78 27.64 -18.67
CA PHE A 52 2.87 28.11 -19.52
C PHE A 52 3.24 29.58 -19.26
N PHE A 53 2.26 30.37 -18.80
CA PHE A 53 2.43 31.75 -18.37
C PHE A 53 3.32 31.93 -17.13
N GLU A 54 3.26 31.06 -16.13
CA GLU A 54 4.14 31.11 -14.94
C GLU A 54 5.61 30.86 -15.32
N LEU A 55 5.84 30.02 -16.33
CA LEU A 55 7.18 29.71 -16.85
C LEU A 55 7.76 30.85 -17.68
N ILE A 56 6.90 31.55 -18.44
CA ILE A 56 7.30 32.77 -19.17
C ILE A 56 7.60 33.91 -18.19
N PHE A 57 6.79 34.08 -17.14
CA PHE A 57 7.01 35.11 -16.13
C PHE A 57 8.31 34.91 -15.35
N SER A 58 8.66 33.66 -15.01
CA SER A 58 9.92 33.37 -14.31
C SER A 58 11.14 33.67 -15.19
N LEU A 59 11.07 33.42 -16.50
CA LEU A 59 12.13 33.75 -17.44
C LEU A 59 12.32 35.27 -17.63
N ILE A 60 11.23 36.04 -17.61
CA ILE A 60 11.28 37.51 -17.72
C ILE A 60 11.88 38.12 -16.44
N ASN A 61 11.44 37.68 -15.26
CA ASN A 61 11.96 38.14 -13.98
C ASN A 61 13.42 37.74 -13.73
N TRP A 62 13.96 36.75 -14.44
CA TRP A 62 15.38 36.38 -14.37
C TRP A 62 16.27 37.34 -15.17
N LYS A 63 15.70 38.07 -16.15
CA LYS A 63 16.45 38.89 -17.11
C LYS A 63 16.44 40.39 -16.75
N ILE A 64 15.64 40.78 -15.76
CA ILE A 64 15.65 42.09 -15.09
C ILE A 64 16.56 42.01 -13.87
#